data_AF-A0A4Y7IHJ0-F1
#
_entry.id   AF-A0A4Y7IHJ0-F1
#
_cell.length_a   1.000
_cell.length_b   1.000
_cell.length_c   1.000
_cell.angle_alpha   90.00
_cell.angle_beta   90.00
_cell.angle_gamma   90.00
#
_symmetry.space_group_name_H-M   'P 1'
#
loop_
_entity.id
_entity.type
_entity.pdbx_description
1 polymer ?
#
loop_
_entity_poly.entity_id
_entity_poly.type
_entity_poly.pdbx_seq_one_letter_code
_entity_poly.pdbx_strand_id
1 'polypeptide(L)'
;MDIQIVSLNQRSSCLIRNPHFSGSFSKYSSIHSLLRFSANPKNNTIRCAIKSYKLSDLSKTEVDSLKARPRIDFFSIFITVQPIVDDVRNRGDAAVTEYTTRFDKVSLDKIIERLDPAVKEAFDVAYDNIYAFHYAQKAPPEKVENMKGVRCKRVSRCITSVGLYVPGGTAVLPSTALMLAVPAQIAGCKIVVLATPPGKDGSICMEVLYCAKKAGVTHILKARGAQVEKIFGPGNQYVTAAKMILQNSEAMVSIDMPAGPSEVLVIADKHASPAHIAADLLSQVEHGPDSQVVLVIAGDGVDVEAIEKEISSQCQSLPRGDFASKALAHSFTVLARDMVEAIPFSNLYAPEHLIMNVKDAENWEEFIENAGSIFLGPWTPESMGDFASGTNHVLPTYGYSRMYSGVSLDCFLEFITVQSLTEEGLKLLGPHVVKMAEVKD
;
A
#
# COMPACT_ATOMS: atom_id res chain seq x y z
N MET A 1 14.10 -23.12 16.60
CA MET A 1 12.70 -23.12 17.06
C MET A 1 12.66 -22.39 18.39
N ASP A 2 12.60 -21.07 18.32
CA ASP A 2 12.06 -20.19 19.37
C ASP A 2 11.70 -18.85 18.71
N ILE A 3 10.88 -18.90 17.66
CA ILE A 3 10.06 -17.75 17.29
C ILE A 3 8.82 -17.84 18.17
N GLN A 4 8.44 -16.74 18.83
CA GLN A 4 7.07 -16.55 19.32
C GLN A 4 6.13 -16.44 18.10
N ILE A 5 5.89 -17.54 17.39
CA ILE A 5 4.81 -17.63 16.41
C ILE A 5 3.55 -17.71 17.24
N VAL A 6 2.87 -16.56 17.38
CA VAL A 6 1.58 -16.54 18.06
C VAL A 6 0.55 -17.02 17.05
N SER A 7 0.10 -18.26 17.21
CA SER A 7 -1.05 -18.77 16.48
C SER A 7 -2.31 -18.08 17.00
N LEU A 8 -3.07 -17.43 16.13
CA LEU A 8 -4.30 -16.72 16.51
C LEU A 8 -5.53 -17.65 16.64
N ASN A 9 -5.40 -18.94 16.27
CA ASN A 9 -6.52 -19.89 16.13
C ASN A 9 -6.59 -20.99 17.22
N GLN A 10 -6.21 -20.71 18.47
CA GLN A 10 -6.52 -21.61 19.58
C GLN A 10 -7.93 -21.35 20.11
N ARG A 11 -8.85 -22.30 19.87
CA ARG A 11 -10.19 -22.32 20.48
C ARG A 11 -10.06 -22.61 21.98
N SER A 12 -10.20 -21.60 22.82
CA SER A 12 -10.37 -21.78 24.25
C SER A 12 -11.85 -21.87 24.60
N SER A 13 -12.28 -23.06 25.03
CA SER A 13 -13.61 -23.32 25.57
C SER A 13 -13.83 -22.54 26.87
N CYS A 14 -14.68 -21.52 26.84
CA CYS A 14 -15.07 -20.77 28.02
C CYS A 14 -16.29 -21.44 28.68
N LEU A 15 -16.06 -22.12 29.81
CA LEU A 15 -17.11 -22.57 30.72
C LEU A 15 -17.55 -21.39 31.60
N ILE A 16 -18.86 -21.17 31.59
CA ILE A 16 -19.62 -20.22 32.38
C ILE A 16 -19.38 -20.44 33.88
N ARG A 17 -19.14 -19.37 34.65
CA ARG A 17 -19.64 -19.18 36.03
C ARG A 17 -19.54 -17.71 36.47
N ASN A 18 -20.64 -17.21 37.00
CA ASN A 18 -20.85 -15.93 37.70
C ASN A 18 -21.79 -16.26 38.89
N PRO A 19 -22.07 -15.38 39.86
CA PRO A 19 -21.30 -14.27 40.44
C PRO A 19 -21.28 -14.33 42.00
N HIS A 20 -20.56 -13.39 42.64
CA HIS A 20 -20.91 -12.64 43.86
C HIS A 20 -19.66 -12.27 44.67
N PHE A 21 -19.40 -10.97 44.87
CA PHE A 21 -19.47 -10.34 46.19
C PHE A 21 -19.27 -8.81 46.09
N SER A 22 -20.04 -8.11 46.93
CA SER A 22 -20.14 -6.67 47.14
C SER A 22 -18.98 -6.09 47.97
N GLY A 23 -18.61 -4.84 47.73
CA GLY A 23 -17.76 -4.06 48.63
C GLY A 23 -17.67 -2.58 48.23
N SER A 24 -18.06 -1.70 49.14
CA SER A 24 -18.33 -0.27 48.98
C SER A 24 -17.12 0.67 49.16
N PHE A 25 -17.20 1.83 48.48
CA PHE A 25 -16.77 3.19 48.86
C PHE A 25 -15.38 3.43 49.49
N SER A 26 -14.59 4.30 48.82
CA SER A 26 -13.92 5.44 49.47
C SER A 26 -13.48 6.49 48.43
N LYS A 27 -13.82 7.75 48.71
CA LYS A 27 -13.41 8.96 48.00
C LYS A 27 -11.98 9.32 48.42
N TYR A 28 -11.12 9.70 47.48
CA TYR A 28 -10.05 10.67 47.76
C TYR A 28 -9.79 11.61 46.58
N SER A 29 -9.50 12.84 46.96
CA SER A 29 -9.51 14.08 46.21
C SER A 29 -8.21 14.36 45.45
N SER A 30 -8.36 14.97 44.28
CA SER A 30 -7.55 16.05 43.70
C SER A 30 -6.13 16.29 44.22
N ILE A 31 -5.14 16.14 43.34
CA ILE A 31 -4.00 17.07 43.24
C ILE A 31 -3.72 17.29 41.74
N HIS A 32 -4.06 18.49 41.27
CA HIS A 32 -3.51 19.08 40.06
C HIS A 32 -2.05 19.47 40.33
N SER A 33 -1.10 18.99 39.53
CA SER A 33 0.19 19.66 39.38
C SER A 33 0.46 19.92 37.90
N LEU A 34 0.34 21.19 37.53
CA LEU A 34 0.85 21.77 36.30
C LEU A 34 2.37 21.61 36.24
N LEU A 35 2.87 20.81 35.30
CA LEU A 35 4.22 20.95 34.77
C LEU A 35 4.10 21.55 33.37
N ARG A 36 4.10 22.89 33.33
CA ARG A 36 4.34 23.66 32.09
C ARG A 36 5.81 23.45 31.72
N PHE A 37 6.08 22.55 30.77
CA PHE A 37 7.33 22.61 30.04
C PHE A 37 7.26 23.81 29.09
N SER A 38 8.02 24.86 29.44
CA SER A 38 8.33 25.97 28.55
C SER A 38 9.20 25.43 27.41
N ALA A 39 8.58 25.11 26.28
CA ALA A 39 9.29 24.89 25.02
C ALA A 39 9.61 26.26 24.43
N ASN A 40 10.90 26.57 24.41
CA ASN A 40 11.46 27.75 23.75
C ASN A 40 11.26 27.59 22.23
N PRO A 41 10.46 28.41 21.53
CA PRO A 41 10.30 28.27 20.09
C PRO A 41 11.54 28.86 19.42
N LYS A 42 12.49 28.01 19.03
CA LYS A 42 13.43 28.40 17.98
C LYS A 42 12.59 28.53 16.70
N ASN A 43 12.43 29.76 16.20
CA ASN A 43 11.91 30.05 14.86
C ASN A 43 12.85 29.43 13.81
N ASN A 44 12.74 28.12 13.60
CA ASN A 44 13.19 27.48 12.38
C ASN A 44 12.00 27.51 11.43
N THR A 45 11.89 28.57 10.62
CA THR A 45 10.91 28.62 9.54
C THR A 45 11.26 27.52 8.54
N ILE A 46 10.43 26.49 8.48
CA ILE A 46 10.57 25.38 7.54
C ILE A 46 10.35 25.93 6.12
N ARG A 47 11.35 25.81 5.24
CA ARG A 47 11.26 26.28 3.85
C ARG A 47 10.44 25.28 3.04
N CYS A 48 9.28 25.73 2.55
CA CYS A 48 8.39 24.94 1.71
C CYS A 48 8.29 25.64 0.35
N ALA A 49 9.22 25.33 -0.57
CA ALA A 49 9.22 25.89 -1.91
C ALA A 49 9.27 24.75 -2.92
N ILE A 50 8.32 24.74 -3.85
CA ILE A 50 8.17 23.74 -4.90
C ILE A 50 8.72 24.34 -6.21
N LYS A 51 9.43 23.54 -7.01
CA LYS A 51 9.90 24.00 -8.33
C LYS A 51 8.73 24.03 -9.30
N SER A 52 8.63 25.07 -10.13
CA SER A 52 7.56 25.19 -11.13
C SER A 52 8.11 25.13 -12.55
N TYR A 53 7.42 24.38 -13.41
CA TYR A 53 7.74 24.19 -14.82
C TYR A 53 6.52 24.50 -15.68
N LYS A 54 6.72 25.03 -16.88
CA LYS A 54 5.66 25.20 -17.87
C LYS A 54 5.92 24.27 -19.04
N LEU A 55 4.98 23.39 -19.38
CA LEU A 55 5.22 22.34 -20.39
C LEU A 55 5.60 22.90 -21.76
N SER A 56 5.00 24.03 -22.15
CA SER A 56 5.32 24.72 -23.41
C SER A 56 6.78 25.18 -23.53
N ASP A 57 7.46 25.34 -22.39
CA ASP A 57 8.80 25.91 -22.32
C ASP A 57 9.88 24.82 -22.26
N LEU A 58 9.48 23.54 -22.16
CA LEU A 58 10.37 22.41 -22.03
C LEU A 58 10.53 21.66 -23.35
N SER A 59 11.74 21.20 -23.63
CA SER A 59 12.00 20.19 -24.64
C SER A 59 11.44 18.82 -24.22
N LYS A 60 11.25 17.93 -25.20
CA LYS A 60 10.82 16.54 -24.92
C LYS A 60 11.72 15.84 -23.91
N THR A 61 13.04 16.02 -24.02
CA THR A 61 14.02 15.42 -23.09
C THR A 61 13.84 15.94 -21.67
N GLU A 62 13.56 17.23 -21.50
CA GLU A 62 13.31 17.82 -20.19
C GLU A 62 12.00 17.30 -19.58
N VAL A 63 10.92 17.23 -20.37
CA VAL A 63 9.66 16.62 -19.93
C VAL A 63 9.87 15.15 -19.53
N ASP A 64 10.62 14.39 -20.34
CA ASP A 64 10.96 13.00 -20.04
C ASP A 64 11.79 12.86 -18.76
N SER A 65 12.59 13.86 -18.39
CA SER A 65 13.38 13.84 -17.16
C SER A 65 12.52 14.03 -15.90
N LEU A 66 11.36 14.69 -16.01
CA LEU A 66 10.46 14.95 -14.88
C LEU A 66 9.78 13.68 -14.33
N LYS A 67 9.80 12.56 -15.06
CA LYS A 67 9.29 11.26 -14.56
C LYS A 67 10.26 10.59 -13.57
N ALA A 68 11.47 11.11 -13.39
CA ALA A 68 12.44 10.55 -12.46
C ALA A 68 12.03 10.79 -11.00
N ARG A 69 12.18 9.75 -10.18
CA ARG A 69 11.88 9.79 -8.74
C ARG A 69 13.16 9.97 -7.92
N PRO A 70 13.07 10.56 -6.71
CA PRO A 70 14.17 10.70 -5.77
C PRO A 70 14.49 9.36 -5.09
N ARG A 71 15.02 8.40 -5.85
CA ARG A 71 15.36 7.07 -5.34
C ARG A 71 16.84 6.75 -5.54
N ILE A 72 17.40 5.99 -4.61
CA ILE A 72 18.68 5.33 -4.83
C ILE A 72 18.49 4.27 -5.92
N ASP A 73 19.49 4.10 -6.78
CA ASP A 73 19.45 3.06 -7.80
C ASP A 73 19.35 1.68 -7.14
N PHE A 74 18.61 0.76 -7.77
CA PHE A 74 18.34 -0.55 -7.17
C PHE A 74 19.62 -1.36 -6.92
N PHE A 75 20.64 -1.22 -7.76
CA PHE A 75 21.88 -1.99 -7.64
C PHE A 75 22.63 -1.66 -6.35
N SER A 76 22.75 -0.37 -6.01
CA SER A 76 23.34 0.10 -4.75
C SER A 76 22.58 -0.43 -3.53
N ILE A 77 21.23 -0.45 -3.58
CA ILE A 77 20.42 -0.99 -2.48
C ILE A 77 20.59 -2.51 -2.40
N PHE A 78 20.66 -3.22 -3.52
CA PHE A 78 20.83 -4.68 -3.55
C PHE A 78 22.13 -5.11 -2.87
N ILE A 79 23.24 -4.39 -3.09
CA ILE A 79 24.51 -4.65 -2.39
C ILE A 79 24.34 -4.57 -0.86
N THR A 80 23.48 -3.68 -0.38
CA THR A 80 23.21 -3.51 1.06
C THR A 80 22.27 -4.59 1.61
N VAL A 81 21.29 -5.02 0.82
CA VAL A 81 20.22 -5.93 1.24
C VAL A 81 20.59 -7.40 1.07
N GLN A 82 21.35 -7.76 0.04
CA GLN A 82 21.73 -9.14 -0.27
C GLN A 82 22.41 -9.85 0.92
N PRO A 83 23.36 -9.24 1.65
CA PRO A 83 23.98 -9.88 2.81
C PRO A 83 22.96 -10.23 3.90
N ILE A 84 21.92 -9.41 4.11
CA ILE A 84 20.87 -9.66 5.10
C ILE A 84 20.01 -10.85 4.66
N VAL A 85 19.67 -10.93 3.37
CA VAL A 85 18.89 -12.03 2.80
C VAL A 85 19.65 -13.36 2.94
N ASP A 86 20.93 -13.37 2.57
CA ASP A 86 21.77 -14.57 2.65
C ASP A 86 22.00 -15.01 4.10
N ASP A 87 22.14 -14.05 5.01
CA ASP A 87 22.35 -14.31 6.41
C ASP A 87 21.13 -14.92 7.09
N VAL A 88 19.92 -14.41 6.79
CA VAL A 88 18.66 -15.02 7.23
C VAL A 88 18.48 -16.41 6.62
N ARG A 89 18.89 -16.62 5.36
CA ARG A 89 18.86 -17.94 4.72
C ARG A 89 19.75 -18.96 5.43
N ASN A 90 20.94 -18.54 5.86
CA ASN A 90 21.94 -19.42 6.46
C ASN A 90 21.73 -19.65 7.96
N ARG A 91 21.30 -18.63 8.71
CA ARG A 91 21.19 -18.67 10.17
C ARG A 91 19.75 -18.67 10.71
N GLY A 92 18.75 -18.48 9.85
CA GLY A 92 17.34 -18.47 10.24
C GLY A 92 17.04 -17.47 11.37
N ASP A 93 16.28 -17.92 12.37
CA ASP A 93 15.80 -17.14 13.52
C ASP A 93 16.89 -16.34 14.24
N ALA A 94 18.13 -16.85 14.28
CA ALA A 94 19.24 -16.20 14.95
C ALA A 94 19.63 -14.87 14.26
N ALA A 95 19.74 -14.88 12.93
CA ALA A 95 20.00 -13.66 12.16
C ALA A 95 18.83 -12.67 12.29
N VAL A 96 17.61 -13.18 12.22
CA VAL A 96 16.40 -12.37 12.34
C VAL A 96 16.37 -11.63 13.70
N THR A 97 16.62 -12.34 14.79
CA THR A 97 16.67 -11.76 16.16
C THR A 97 17.78 -10.72 16.30
N GLU A 98 18.95 -11.00 15.72
CA GLU A 98 20.08 -10.06 15.70
C GLU A 98 19.72 -8.77 14.95
N TYR A 99 19.11 -8.86 13.77
CA TYR A 99 18.70 -7.69 13.00
C TYR A 99 17.57 -6.91 13.68
N THR A 100 16.59 -7.57 14.30
CA THR A 100 15.56 -6.90 15.11
C THR A 100 16.19 -6.15 16.29
N THR A 101 17.16 -6.75 16.98
CA THR A 101 17.88 -6.06 18.07
C THR A 101 18.68 -4.86 17.53
N ARG A 102 19.32 -5.01 16.37
CA ARG A 102 20.16 -3.97 15.77
C ARG A 102 19.36 -2.77 15.24
N PHE A 103 18.26 -3.04 14.53
CA PHE A 103 17.48 -2.01 13.82
C PHE A 103 16.30 -1.49 14.63
N ASP A 104 15.56 -2.38 15.31
CA ASP A 104 14.35 -2.02 16.05
C ASP A 104 14.66 -1.75 17.55
N LYS A 105 15.72 -2.37 18.10
CA LYS A 105 16.23 -2.22 19.49
C LYS A 105 15.31 -2.77 20.58
N VAL A 106 14.79 -3.98 20.38
CA VAL A 106 13.63 -4.51 21.13
C VAL A 106 13.76 -5.97 21.56
N SER A 107 13.20 -6.33 22.73
CA SER A 107 12.99 -7.71 23.23
C SER A 107 11.49 -8.04 23.33
N LEU A 108 11.09 -9.29 23.03
CA LEU A 108 9.70 -9.66 22.70
C LEU A 108 8.96 -10.40 23.84
N ASP A 109 8.25 -9.72 24.77
CA ASP A 109 7.59 -10.43 25.89
C ASP A 109 6.13 -10.04 26.22
N LYS A 110 5.51 -9.08 25.51
CA LYS A 110 4.16 -8.58 25.90
C LYS A 110 3.17 -8.49 24.75
N ILE A 111 1.95 -8.96 25.02
CA ILE A 111 0.74 -8.71 24.22
C ILE A 111 -0.31 -8.17 25.19
N ILE A 112 -0.97 -7.07 24.83
CA ILE A 112 -2.08 -6.47 25.59
C ILE A 112 -3.31 -6.57 24.68
N GLU A 113 -4.55 -6.55 25.22
CA GLU A 113 -5.75 -6.94 24.44
C GLU A 113 -6.91 -5.93 24.38
N ARG A 114 -6.72 -4.64 24.69
CA ARG A 114 -7.85 -3.68 24.72
C ARG A 114 -7.67 -2.48 23.80
N LEU A 115 -8.58 -2.32 22.84
CA LEU A 115 -8.72 -1.13 21.98
C LEU A 115 -9.81 -0.20 22.52
N ASP A 116 -9.67 1.09 22.20
CA ASP A 116 -10.74 2.07 22.37
C ASP A 116 -11.95 1.72 21.48
N PRO A 117 -13.21 1.81 21.98
CA PRO A 117 -14.39 1.47 21.19
C PRO A 117 -14.56 2.26 19.89
N ALA A 118 -14.22 3.56 19.87
CA ALA A 118 -14.34 4.40 18.69
C ALA A 118 -13.29 4.04 17.63
N VAL A 119 -12.06 3.72 18.07
CA VAL A 119 -10.99 3.21 17.18
C VAL A 119 -11.40 1.88 16.57
N LYS A 120 -11.99 0.99 17.38
CA LYS A 120 -12.51 -0.30 16.91
C LYS A 120 -13.60 -0.11 15.85
N GLU A 121 -14.57 0.76 16.10
CA GLU A 121 -15.65 1.07 15.17
C GLU A 121 -15.13 1.60 13.83
N ALA A 122 -14.15 2.52 13.85
CA ALA A 122 -13.52 3.03 12.63
C ALA A 122 -12.87 1.92 11.79
N PHE A 123 -12.13 1.01 12.41
CA PHE A 123 -11.54 -0.14 11.70
C PHE A 123 -12.58 -1.19 11.26
N ASP A 124 -13.73 -1.27 11.92
CA ASP A 124 -14.83 -2.10 11.47
C ASP A 124 -15.45 -1.54 10.17
N VAL A 125 -15.70 -0.23 10.12
CA VAL A 125 -16.18 0.44 8.90
C VAL A 125 -15.19 0.27 7.75
N ALA A 126 -13.90 0.48 7.99
CA ALA A 126 -12.86 0.27 7.00
C ALA A 126 -12.86 -1.19 6.48
N TYR A 127 -12.90 -2.17 7.38
CA TYR A 127 -12.97 -3.59 6.99
C TYR A 127 -14.19 -3.87 6.13
N ASP A 128 -15.38 -3.39 6.51
CA ASP A 128 -16.62 -3.69 5.80
C ASP A 128 -16.59 -3.13 4.36
N ASN A 129 -16.08 -1.91 4.18
CA ASN A 129 -15.94 -1.30 2.85
C ASN A 129 -14.87 -2.02 2.00
N ILE A 130 -13.70 -2.32 2.57
CA ILE A 130 -12.62 -3.05 1.88
C ILE A 130 -13.10 -4.44 1.49
N TYR A 131 -13.81 -5.14 2.38
CA TYR A 131 -14.37 -6.46 2.11
C TYR A 131 -15.38 -6.39 0.97
N ALA A 132 -16.32 -5.46 1.02
CA ALA A 132 -17.34 -5.31 -0.01
C ALA A 132 -16.72 -5.06 -1.40
N PHE A 133 -15.74 -4.15 -1.48
CA PHE A 133 -15.06 -3.81 -2.74
C PHE A 133 -14.29 -5.01 -3.31
N HIS A 134 -13.48 -5.71 -2.50
CA HIS A 134 -12.70 -6.84 -2.97
C HIS A 134 -13.57 -8.07 -3.26
N TYR A 135 -14.64 -8.28 -2.50
CA TYR A 135 -15.57 -9.40 -2.74
C TYR A 135 -16.29 -9.26 -4.07
N ALA A 136 -16.64 -8.02 -4.47
CA ALA A 136 -17.27 -7.73 -5.75
C ALA A 136 -16.41 -8.11 -6.97
N GLN A 137 -15.09 -8.24 -6.81
CA GLN A 137 -14.16 -8.64 -7.88
C GLN A 137 -14.25 -10.13 -8.23
N LYS A 138 -14.96 -10.94 -7.43
CA LYS A 138 -15.08 -12.39 -7.64
C LYS A 138 -15.91 -12.72 -8.88
N ALA A 139 -15.25 -13.07 -9.98
CA ALA A 139 -15.91 -13.51 -11.20
C ALA A 139 -16.30 -15.01 -11.16
N PRO A 140 -17.51 -15.40 -11.62
CA PRO A 140 -17.85 -16.81 -11.84
C PRO A 140 -17.02 -17.38 -13.00
N PRO A 141 -16.66 -18.68 -12.98
CA PRO A 141 -15.89 -19.28 -14.06
C PRO A 141 -16.71 -19.38 -15.34
N GLU A 142 -16.26 -18.67 -16.38
CA GLU A 142 -16.87 -18.71 -17.71
C GLU A 142 -16.43 -19.96 -18.48
N LYS A 143 -17.39 -20.61 -19.17
CA LYS A 143 -17.15 -21.74 -20.06
C LYS A 143 -17.21 -21.25 -21.50
N VAL A 144 -16.19 -21.58 -22.28
CA VAL A 144 -16.08 -21.23 -23.70
C VAL A 144 -16.12 -22.50 -24.52
N GLU A 145 -17.06 -22.57 -25.48
CA GLU A 145 -17.17 -23.66 -26.46
C GLU A 145 -17.33 -23.06 -27.85
N ASN A 146 -16.20 -22.67 -28.46
CA ASN A 146 -16.20 -22.06 -29.79
C ASN A 146 -16.36 -23.10 -30.91
N MET A 147 -15.79 -24.29 -30.72
CA MET A 147 -16.05 -25.46 -31.56
C MET A 147 -16.85 -26.46 -30.76
N LYS A 148 -17.90 -27.01 -31.37
CA LYS A 148 -18.73 -28.04 -30.74
C LYS A 148 -17.87 -29.20 -30.25
N GLY A 149 -18.02 -29.55 -28.98
CA GLY A 149 -17.27 -30.62 -28.34
C GLY A 149 -15.87 -30.24 -27.87
N VAL A 150 -15.43 -28.98 -28.01
CA VAL A 150 -14.15 -28.45 -27.51
C VAL A 150 -14.44 -27.38 -26.45
N ARG A 151 -14.40 -27.79 -25.18
CA ARG A 151 -14.74 -26.91 -24.06
C ARG A 151 -13.50 -26.46 -23.32
N CYS A 152 -13.39 -25.16 -23.13
CA CYS A 152 -12.34 -24.50 -22.34
C CYS A 152 -12.98 -23.70 -21.20
N LYS A 153 -12.30 -23.60 -20.06
CA LYS A 153 -12.69 -22.69 -18.97
C LYS A 153 -11.46 -22.26 -18.16
N ARG A 154 -11.62 -21.19 -17.39
CA ARG A 154 -10.63 -20.73 -16.41
C ARG A 154 -11.21 -20.88 -15.01
N VAL A 155 -10.46 -21.48 -14.08
CA VAL A 155 -10.87 -21.65 -12.68
C VAL A 155 -9.87 -20.98 -11.75
N SER A 156 -10.36 -20.22 -10.78
CA SER A 156 -9.51 -19.59 -9.77
C SER A 156 -9.19 -20.55 -8.62
N ARG A 157 -7.96 -20.49 -8.12
CA ARG A 157 -7.49 -21.17 -6.91
C ARG A 157 -6.71 -20.17 -6.06
N CYS A 158 -6.80 -20.26 -4.75
CA CYS A 158 -5.99 -19.41 -3.88
C CYS A 158 -4.54 -19.88 -3.88
N ILE A 159 -3.61 -18.93 -3.81
CA ILE A 159 -2.24 -19.19 -3.38
C ILE A 159 -2.32 -19.74 -1.95
N THR A 160 -1.61 -20.83 -1.66
CA THR A 160 -1.79 -21.58 -0.42
C THR A 160 -1.20 -20.83 0.77
N SER A 161 -0.01 -20.26 0.60
CA SER A 161 0.74 -19.55 1.64
C SER A 161 1.18 -18.16 1.19
N VAL A 162 0.77 -17.13 1.92
CA VAL A 162 1.10 -15.72 1.63
C VAL A 162 1.71 -15.02 2.84
N GLY A 163 2.70 -14.16 2.57
CA GLY A 163 3.33 -13.30 3.57
C GLY A 163 2.92 -11.85 3.35
N LEU A 164 2.43 -11.18 4.38
CA LEU A 164 1.94 -9.81 4.34
C LEU A 164 2.86 -8.94 5.17
N TYR A 165 3.60 -8.02 4.56
CA TYR A 165 4.44 -7.08 5.27
C TYR A 165 3.65 -5.79 5.57
N VAL A 166 3.56 -5.45 6.86
CA VAL A 166 2.94 -4.21 7.34
C VAL A 166 4.04 -3.30 7.89
N PRO A 167 4.24 -2.10 7.33
CA PRO A 167 5.22 -1.16 7.85
C PRO A 167 4.95 -0.76 9.31
N GLY A 168 6.04 -0.48 10.03
CA GLY A 168 6.01 0.06 11.38
C GLY A 168 7.22 0.96 11.63
N GLY A 169 7.56 1.18 12.91
CA GLY A 169 8.68 2.04 13.30
C GLY A 169 8.25 3.47 13.63
N THR A 170 8.42 4.42 12.69
CA THR A 170 8.10 5.85 12.93
C THR A 170 6.62 6.20 12.80
N ALA A 171 5.85 5.37 12.10
CA ALA A 171 4.40 5.38 12.01
C ALA A 171 3.93 3.92 11.93
N VAL A 172 2.78 3.60 12.51
CA VAL A 172 2.20 2.27 12.42
C VAL A 172 1.00 2.31 11.48
N LEU A 173 0.87 1.32 10.59
CA LEU A 173 -0.15 1.31 9.53
C LEU A 173 -1.12 0.11 9.66
N PRO A 174 -2.08 0.14 10.60
CA PRO A 174 -3.12 -0.89 10.69
C PRO A 174 -4.00 -0.99 9.44
N SER A 175 -4.18 0.11 8.71
CA SER A 175 -4.90 0.12 7.42
C SER A 175 -4.25 -0.85 6.43
N THR A 176 -2.92 -0.89 6.32
CA THR A 176 -2.20 -1.85 5.46
C THR A 176 -2.47 -3.31 5.85
N ALA A 177 -2.67 -3.60 7.14
CA ALA A 177 -3.05 -4.93 7.58
C ALA A 177 -4.42 -5.34 7.00
N LEU A 178 -5.39 -4.43 6.96
CA LEU A 178 -6.69 -4.67 6.31
C LEU A 178 -6.55 -4.82 4.80
N MET A 179 -5.85 -3.89 4.14
CA MET A 179 -5.66 -3.88 2.68
C MET A 179 -5.03 -5.17 2.15
N LEU A 180 -4.19 -5.84 2.95
CA LEU A 180 -3.56 -7.09 2.56
C LEU A 180 -4.34 -8.33 3.03
N ALA A 181 -4.81 -8.35 4.28
CA ALA A 181 -5.40 -9.56 4.86
C ALA A 181 -6.84 -9.80 4.41
N VAL A 182 -7.62 -8.75 4.12
CA VAL A 182 -9.00 -8.88 3.65
C VAL A 182 -9.11 -9.61 2.30
N PRO A 183 -8.39 -9.22 1.23
CA PRO A 183 -8.41 -9.99 -0.01
C PRO A 183 -7.85 -11.40 0.14
N ALA A 184 -6.84 -11.62 0.99
CA ALA A 184 -6.33 -12.97 1.31
C ALA A 184 -7.42 -13.85 1.96
N GLN A 185 -8.22 -13.28 2.87
CA GLN A 185 -9.36 -13.93 3.50
C GLN A 185 -10.42 -14.33 2.47
N ILE A 186 -10.78 -13.41 1.57
CA ILE A 186 -11.79 -13.62 0.52
C ILE A 186 -11.32 -14.70 -0.47
N ALA A 187 -10.04 -14.67 -0.86
CA ALA A 187 -9.42 -15.70 -1.71
C ALA A 187 -9.44 -17.08 -1.03
N GLY A 188 -9.33 -17.12 0.31
CA GLY A 188 -9.34 -18.34 1.10
C GLY A 188 -7.96 -18.98 1.25
N CYS A 189 -6.90 -18.17 1.22
CA CYS A 189 -5.51 -18.55 1.49
C CYS A 189 -5.43 -19.30 2.83
N LYS A 190 -4.66 -20.39 2.89
CA LYS A 190 -4.62 -21.28 4.06
C LYS A 190 -3.64 -20.82 5.12
N ILE A 191 -2.49 -20.31 4.68
CA ILE A 191 -1.45 -19.79 5.54
C ILE A 191 -1.28 -18.31 5.20
N VAL A 192 -1.57 -17.44 6.16
CA VAL A 192 -1.44 -15.99 6.04
C VAL A 192 -0.54 -15.54 7.17
N VAL A 193 0.70 -15.16 6.83
CA VAL A 193 1.70 -14.72 7.78
C VAL A 193 1.82 -13.21 7.69
N LEU A 194 1.49 -12.48 8.76
CA LEU A 194 1.68 -11.03 8.82
C LEU A 194 2.98 -10.70 9.54
N ALA A 195 3.90 -10.02 8.85
CA ALA A 195 5.14 -9.51 9.38
C ALA A 195 5.02 -8.01 9.67
N THR A 196 5.29 -7.62 10.91
CA THR A 196 5.35 -6.20 11.32
C THR A 196 6.50 -6.01 12.31
N PRO A 197 7.33 -4.97 12.16
CA PRO A 197 8.35 -4.67 13.15
C PRO A 197 7.68 -4.28 14.49
N PRO A 198 8.26 -4.65 15.64
CA PRO A 198 7.73 -4.27 16.94
C PRO A 198 7.98 -2.78 17.24
N GLY A 199 7.19 -2.22 18.14
CA GLY A 199 7.48 -0.93 18.78
C GLY A 199 8.69 -1.04 19.70
N LYS A 200 9.27 0.11 20.09
CA LYS A 200 10.49 0.23 20.91
C LYS A 200 10.46 -0.54 22.24
N ASP A 201 9.29 -0.93 22.71
CA ASP A 201 9.06 -1.61 23.98
C ASP A 201 8.81 -3.13 23.85
N GLY A 202 8.86 -3.72 22.65
CA GLY A 202 8.53 -5.14 22.46
C GLY A 202 7.15 -5.40 21.87
N SER A 203 6.27 -4.41 21.96
CA SER A 203 4.86 -4.60 21.63
C SER A 203 4.63 -4.55 20.12
N ILE A 204 3.59 -5.23 19.66
CA ILE A 204 3.02 -4.96 18.34
C ILE A 204 1.85 -4.01 18.57
N CYS A 205 1.67 -3.06 17.64
CA CYS A 205 0.51 -2.19 17.63
C CYS A 205 -0.80 -2.98 17.66
N MET A 206 -1.67 -2.55 18.56
CA MET A 206 -2.86 -3.28 18.96
C MET A 206 -3.89 -3.28 17.84
N GLU A 207 -3.98 -2.17 17.13
CA GLU A 207 -4.79 -1.95 15.94
C GLU A 207 -4.36 -2.89 14.81
N VAL A 208 -3.06 -3.13 14.62
CA VAL A 208 -2.55 -4.12 13.64
C VAL A 208 -3.00 -5.52 14.03
N LEU A 209 -2.85 -5.91 15.31
CA LEU A 209 -3.28 -7.22 15.79
C LEU A 209 -4.81 -7.41 15.67
N TYR A 210 -5.58 -6.37 15.97
CA TYR A 210 -7.03 -6.38 15.82
C TYR A 210 -7.43 -6.62 14.35
N CYS A 211 -6.86 -5.85 13.42
CA CYS A 211 -7.12 -5.98 11.99
C CYS A 211 -6.71 -7.37 11.48
N ALA A 212 -5.53 -7.85 11.89
CA ALA A 212 -5.03 -9.18 11.52
C ALA A 212 -5.97 -10.30 11.98
N LYS A 213 -6.42 -10.25 13.24
CA LYS A 213 -7.37 -11.23 13.79
C LYS A 213 -8.72 -11.17 13.08
N LYS A 214 -9.25 -9.97 12.85
CA LYS A 214 -10.54 -9.75 12.16
C LYS A 214 -10.51 -10.30 10.72
N ALA A 215 -9.40 -10.11 10.02
CA ALA A 215 -9.20 -10.59 8.65
C ALA A 215 -8.65 -12.03 8.55
N GLY A 216 -8.59 -12.78 9.66
CA GLY A 216 -8.25 -14.21 9.62
C GLY A 216 -6.78 -14.53 9.34
N VAL A 217 -5.86 -13.61 9.66
CA VAL A 217 -4.41 -13.89 9.64
C VAL A 217 -4.12 -15.08 10.57
N THR A 218 -3.33 -16.04 10.09
CA THR A 218 -3.08 -17.29 10.84
C THR A 218 -1.86 -17.20 11.73
N HIS A 219 -0.85 -16.42 11.33
CA HIS A 219 0.41 -16.26 12.07
C HIS A 219 0.84 -14.80 12.07
N ILE A 220 1.29 -14.32 13.24
CA ILE A 220 1.97 -13.04 13.36
C ILE A 220 3.46 -13.29 13.52
N LEU A 221 4.25 -12.79 12.58
CA LEU A 221 5.70 -12.80 12.64
C LEU A 221 6.17 -11.45 13.20
N LYS A 222 6.71 -11.48 14.42
CA LYS A 222 7.37 -10.33 15.08
C LYS A 222 8.74 -10.00 14.46
N ALA A 223 8.92 -10.34 13.19
CA ALA A 223 10.22 -10.43 12.52
C ALA A 223 10.07 -10.54 10.98
N ARG A 224 11.18 -10.69 10.25
CA ARG A 224 11.18 -10.92 8.79
C ARG A 224 11.50 -12.39 8.48
N GLY A 225 10.75 -13.00 7.56
CA GLY A 225 11.01 -14.34 7.02
C GLY A 225 10.08 -15.44 7.54
N ALA A 226 9.06 -15.76 6.74
CA ALA A 226 8.38 -17.05 6.77
C ALA A 226 8.40 -17.63 5.34
N GLN A 227 8.48 -18.95 5.20
CA GLN A 227 8.41 -19.59 3.89
C GLN A 227 6.97 -19.49 3.36
N VAL A 228 6.77 -18.59 2.40
CA VAL A 228 5.49 -18.30 1.75
C VAL A 228 5.70 -18.32 0.24
N GLU A 229 4.65 -18.60 -0.53
CA GLU A 229 4.70 -18.69 -1.99
C GLU A 229 4.62 -17.31 -2.65
N LYS A 230 4.04 -16.32 -1.94
CA LYS A 230 3.98 -14.94 -2.39
C LYS A 230 4.08 -13.94 -1.24
N ILE A 231 4.87 -12.88 -1.42
CA ILE A 231 5.06 -11.79 -0.45
C ILE A 231 4.38 -10.51 -0.94
N PHE A 232 3.64 -9.88 -0.04
CA PHE A 232 2.88 -8.67 -0.29
C PHE A 232 3.32 -7.53 0.64
N GLY A 233 3.00 -6.31 0.23
CA GLY A 233 2.96 -5.15 1.09
C GLY A 233 3.95 -4.06 0.71
N PRO A 234 3.63 -2.81 1.06
CA PRO A 234 4.47 -1.65 0.80
C PRO A 234 5.62 -1.60 1.77
N GLY A 235 6.65 -0.81 1.48
CA GLY A 235 7.69 -0.54 2.45
C GLY A 235 8.70 0.47 1.96
N ASN A 236 9.67 0.77 2.82
CA ASN A 236 10.80 1.57 2.40
C ASN A 236 11.60 0.85 1.29
N GLN A 237 12.50 1.59 0.66
CA GLN A 237 13.34 1.11 -0.43
C GLN A 237 14.10 -0.20 -0.14
N TYR A 238 14.46 -0.48 1.12
CA TYR A 238 15.13 -1.73 1.51
C TYR A 238 14.17 -2.93 1.52
N VAL A 239 12.92 -2.75 1.95
CA VAL A 239 11.88 -3.79 1.90
C VAL A 239 11.56 -4.13 0.45
N THR A 240 11.39 -3.10 -0.37
CA THR A 240 11.12 -3.25 -1.81
C THR A 240 12.28 -3.96 -2.50
N ALA A 241 13.52 -3.59 -2.19
CA ALA A 241 14.69 -4.27 -2.71
C ALA A 241 14.78 -5.74 -2.27
N ALA A 242 14.47 -6.07 -1.01
CA ALA A 242 14.46 -7.44 -0.52
C ALA A 242 13.44 -8.31 -1.26
N LYS A 243 12.22 -7.78 -1.48
CA LYS A 243 11.18 -8.42 -2.30
C LYS A 243 11.68 -8.70 -3.73
N MET A 244 12.32 -7.70 -4.35
CA MET A 244 12.85 -7.82 -5.71
C MET A 244 14.02 -8.81 -5.85
N ILE A 245 14.85 -8.96 -4.81
CA ILE A 245 15.89 -9.98 -4.74
C ILE A 245 15.27 -11.37 -4.60
N LEU A 246 14.35 -11.53 -3.64
CA LEU A 246 13.76 -12.82 -3.30
C LEU A 246 12.98 -13.44 -4.47
N GLN A 247 12.27 -12.64 -5.28
CA GLN A 247 11.56 -13.15 -6.45
C GLN A 247 12.46 -13.78 -7.52
N ASN A 248 13.75 -13.44 -7.52
CA ASN A 248 14.74 -13.97 -8.45
C ASN A 248 15.63 -15.06 -7.82
N SER A 249 15.28 -15.52 -6.61
CA SER A 249 16.06 -16.48 -5.85
C SER A 249 15.45 -17.88 -5.90
N GLU A 250 16.26 -18.89 -5.54
CA GLU A 250 15.81 -20.27 -5.34
C GLU A 250 14.84 -20.45 -4.13
N ALA A 251 14.34 -19.36 -3.54
CA ALA A 251 13.28 -19.43 -2.54
C ALA A 251 11.90 -19.72 -3.15
N MET A 252 11.76 -19.69 -4.49
CA MET A 252 10.52 -20.01 -5.22
C MET A 252 9.33 -19.16 -4.74
N VAL A 253 9.57 -17.87 -4.56
CA VAL A 253 8.59 -16.91 -4.04
C VAL A 253 8.30 -15.85 -5.10
N SER A 254 7.04 -15.48 -5.26
CA SER A 254 6.66 -14.31 -6.07
C SER A 254 6.39 -13.10 -5.18
N ILE A 255 6.23 -11.92 -5.77
CA ILE A 255 5.80 -10.71 -5.05
C ILE A 255 4.56 -10.12 -5.73
N ASP A 256 3.85 -9.25 -5.04
CA ASP A 256 2.83 -8.38 -5.62
C ASP A 256 3.44 -7.40 -6.64
N MET A 257 4.27 -6.47 -6.16
CA MET A 257 4.87 -5.42 -6.96
C MET A 257 6.01 -4.69 -6.19
N PRO A 258 6.83 -3.90 -6.89
CA PRO A 258 7.66 -2.88 -6.25
C PRO A 258 6.77 -1.72 -5.74
N ALA A 259 6.63 -1.61 -4.43
CA ALA A 259 5.86 -0.57 -3.76
C ALA A 259 6.80 0.20 -2.81
N GLY A 260 7.41 1.28 -3.32
CA GLY A 260 8.40 2.13 -2.64
C GLY A 260 7.77 3.27 -1.83
N PRO A 261 8.50 4.38 -1.59
CA PRO A 261 7.98 5.63 -1.05
C PRO A 261 6.79 6.13 -1.86
N SER A 262 5.84 6.71 -1.14
CA SER A 262 4.54 7.05 -1.66
C SER A 262 4.56 8.31 -2.53
N GLU A 263 3.66 8.37 -3.50
CA GLU A 263 3.56 9.40 -4.53
C GLU A 263 2.11 9.86 -4.69
N VAL A 264 1.89 11.15 -4.95
CA VAL A 264 0.60 11.65 -5.44
C VAL A 264 0.81 12.70 -6.52
N LEU A 265 -0.01 12.62 -7.57
CA LEU A 265 -0.14 13.65 -8.58
C LEU A 265 -1.54 14.26 -8.51
N VAL A 266 -1.62 15.56 -8.29
CA VAL A 266 -2.89 16.31 -8.27
C VAL A 266 -3.01 17.10 -9.56
N ILE A 267 -4.07 16.86 -10.34
CA ILE A 267 -4.47 17.75 -11.44
C ILE A 267 -5.53 18.71 -10.90
N ALA A 268 -5.30 20.01 -11.02
CA ALA A 268 -6.18 21.05 -10.50
C ALA A 268 -6.48 22.12 -11.56
N ASP A 269 -7.75 22.54 -11.61
CA ASP A 269 -8.21 23.68 -12.43
C ASP A 269 -8.64 24.85 -11.55
N LYS A 270 -9.13 25.93 -12.17
CA LYS A 270 -9.55 27.16 -11.47
C LYS A 270 -10.70 26.99 -10.46
N HIS A 271 -11.38 25.85 -10.45
CA HIS A 271 -12.47 25.56 -9.53
C HIS A 271 -11.98 24.87 -8.25
N ALA A 272 -10.74 24.37 -8.26
CA ALA A 272 -10.13 23.69 -7.12
C ALA A 272 -9.78 24.68 -5.99
N SER A 273 -10.03 24.26 -4.75
CA SER A 273 -9.67 25.03 -3.55
C SER A 273 -8.16 24.95 -3.30
N PRO A 274 -7.44 26.09 -3.19
CA PRO A 274 -6.02 26.08 -2.87
C PRO A 274 -5.68 25.34 -1.57
N ALA A 275 -6.54 25.47 -0.56
CA ALA A 275 -6.37 24.81 0.73
C ALA A 275 -6.52 23.28 0.64
N HIS A 276 -7.41 22.78 -0.23
CA HIS A 276 -7.60 21.34 -0.42
C HIS A 276 -6.43 20.75 -1.22
N ILE A 277 -6.00 21.40 -2.30
CA ILE A 277 -4.81 20.99 -3.07
C ILE A 277 -3.59 20.89 -2.14
N ALA A 278 -3.37 21.91 -1.31
CA ALA A 278 -2.28 21.90 -0.35
C ALA A 278 -2.39 20.74 0.66
N ALA A 279 -3.59 20.48 1.18
CA ALA A 279 -3.83 19.38 2.11
C ALA A 279 -3.55 18.01 1.47
N ASP A 280 -4.01 17.79 0.23
CA ASP A 280 -3.79 16.54 -0.52
C ASP A 280 -2.30 16.32 -0.85
N LEU A 281 -1.57 17.37 -1.25
CA LEU A 281 -0.13 17.26 -1.45
C LEU A 281 0.60 16.95 -0.14
N LEU A 282 0.16 17.56 0.96
CA LEU A 282 0.77 17.41 2.28
C LEU A 282 0.49 16.06 2.95
N SER A 283 -0.67 15.45 2.70
CA SER A 283 -1.02 14.13 3.25
C SER A 283 -0.04 13.05 2.79
N GLN A 284 0.54 13.18 1.59
CA GLN A 284 1.50 12.20 1.10
C GLN A 284 2.94 12.48 1.52
N VAL A 285 3.36 13.75 1.56
CA VAL A 285 4.76 14.08 1.92
C VAL A 285 5.05 13.87 3.41
N GLU A 286 4.04 13.76 4.28
CA GLU A 286 4.27 13.42 5.69
C GLU A 286 4.65 11.95 5.93
N HIS A 287 4.38 11.06 4.97
CA HIS A 287 4.75 9.63 5.05
C HIS A 287 6.27 9.47 5.23
N GLY A 288 7.08 10.21 4.47
CA GLY A 288 8.52 10.13 4.57
C GLY A 288 9.28 11.15 3.73
N PRO A 289 10.56 11.38 4.04
CA PRO A 289 11.39 12.31 3.27
C PRO A 289 11.64 11.84 1.83
N ASP A 290 11.42 10.56 1.53
CA ASP A 290 11.62 9.97 0.20
C ASP A 290 10.34 10.05 -0.68
N SER A 291 9.20 10.52 -0.15
CA SER A 291 7.96 10.73 -0.91
C SER A 291 8.14 11.82 -1.95
N GLN A 292 7.37 11.78 -3.04
CA GLN A 292 7.37 12.83 -4.07
C GLN A 292 5.94 13.20 -4.44
N VAL A 293 5.65 14.49 -4.54
CA VAL A 293 4.35 14.98 -4.99
C VAL A 293 4.47 15.87 -6.21
N VAL A 294 3.45 15.83 -7.06
CA VAL A 294 3.40 16.59 -8.30
C VAL A 294 2.06 17.32 -8.39
N LEU A 295 2.12 18.63 -8.59
CA LEU A 295 0.93 19.42 -8.89
C LEU A 295 0.90 19.74 -10.38
N VAL A 296 -0.19 19.42 -11.06
CA VAL A 296 -0.42 19.81 -12.45
C VAL A 296 -1.56 20.81 -12.49
N ILE A 297 -1.24 22.05 -12.83
CA ILE A 297 -2.23 23.09 -13.06
C ILE A 297 -2.72 22.97 -14.49
N ALA A 298 -4.02 22.79 -14.67
CA ALA A 298 -4.66 22.65 -15.97
C ALA A 298 -5.41 23.94 -16.36
N GLY A 299 -4.86 24.66 -17.34
CA GLY A 299 -5.45 25.87 -17.88
C GLY A 299 -5.24 27.12 -17.01
N ASP A 300 -5.98 28.17 -17.37
CA ASP A 300 -5.83 29.49 -16.76
C ASP A 300 -6.73 29.68 -15.52
N GLY A 301 -6.34 30.63 -14.66
CA GLY A 301 -7.16 31.10 -13.54
C GLY A 301 -6.97 30.36 -12.22
N VAL A 302 -5.98 29.46 -12.13
CA VAL A 302 -5.56 28.89 -10.84
C VAL A 302 -4.60 29.85 -10.13
N ASP A 303 -4.88 30.14 -8.86
CA ASP A 303 -4.03 30.96 -8.01
C ASP A 303 -2.91 30.11 -7.38
N VAL A 304 -1.79 29.99 -8.10
CA VAL A 304 -0.62 29.21 -7.66
C VAL A 304 0.01 29.82 -6.40
N GLU A 305 0.00 31.14 -6.26
CA GLU A 305 0.57 31.81 -5.07
C GLU A 305 -0.25 31.47 -3.82
N ALA A 306 -1.58 31.41 -3.94
CA ALA A 306 -2.44 30.97 -2.84
C ALA A 306 -2.17 29.50 -2.45
N ILE A 307 -1.94 28.61 -3.43
CA ILE A 307 -1.58 27.21 -3.16
C ILE A 307 -0.24 27.12 -2.41
N GLU A 308 0.79 27.83 -2.88
CA GLU A 308 2.11 27.84 -2.23
C GLU A 308 2.06 28.39 -0.79
N LYS A 309 1.20 29.39 -0.55
CA LYS A 309 0.96 29.94 0.78
C LYS A 309 0.27 28.92 1.70
N GLU A 310 -0.74 28.21 1.19
CA GLU A 310 -1.42 27.15 1.94
C GLU A 310 -0.47 26.00 2.27
N ILE A 311 0.32 25.54 1.30
CA ILE A 311 1.35 24.50 1.52
C ILE A 311 2.31 24.93 2.62
N SER A 312 2.81 26.18 2.57
CA SER A 312 3.72 26.70 3.58
C SER A 312 3.09 26.79 4.96
N SER A 313 1.86 27.31 5.05
CA SER A 313 1.13 27.49 6.31
C SER A 313 0.79 26.15 6.95
N GLN A 314 0.22 25.22 6.18
CA GLN A 314 -0.19 23.91 6.66
C GLN A 314 1.03 23.06 7.04
N CYS A 315 2.10 23.03 6.23
CA CYS A 315 3.31 22.26 6.52
C CYS A 315 3.97 22.67 7.84
N GLN A 316 3.99 23.97 8.16
CA GLN A 316 4.53 24.47 9.44
C GLN A 316 3.74 24.00 10.66
N SER A 317 2.45 23.69 10.48
CA SER A 317 1.59 23.19 11.55
C SER A 317 1.64 21.67 11.74
N LEU A 318 2.22 20.94 10.79
CA LEU A 318 2.28 19.48 10.84
C LEU A 318 3.31 19.01 11.88
N PRO A 319 2.96 18.01 12.72
CA PRO A 319 3.93 17.36 13.60
C PRO A 319 5.14 16.77 12.86
N ARG A 320 4.95 16.41 11.57
CA ARG A 320 5.98 15.85 10.67
C ARG A 320 6.43 16.84 9.59
N GLY A 321 6.32 18.16 9.83
CA GLY A 321 6.68 19.20 8.87
C GLY A 321 8.12 19.11 8.32
N ASP A 322 9.08 18.63 9.12
CA ASP A 322 10.46 18.41 8.68
C ASP A 322 10.58 17.32 7.59
N PHE A 323 9.72 16.30 7.63
CA PHE A 323 9.69 15.23 6.62
C PHE A 323 9.03 15.76 5.35
N ALA A 324 7.88 16.42 5.51
CA ALA A 324 7.17 17.07 4.43
C ALA A 324 8.06 18.05 3.66
N SER A 325 8.81 18.92 4.35
CA SER A 325 9.73 19.87 3.72
C SER A 325 10.84 19.22 2.90
N LYS A 326 11.40 18.09 3.35
CA LYS A 326 12.40 17.34 2.58
C LYS A 326 11.80 16.75 1.32
N ALA A 327 10.61 16.17 1.42
CA ALA A 327 9.90 15.61 0.27
C ALA A 327 9.48 16.71 -0.73
N LEU A 328 9.09 17.88 -0.24
CA LEU A 328 8.77 19.04 -1.08
C LEU A 328 9.99 19.55 -1.89
N ALA A 329 11.22 19.35 -1.40
CA ALA A 329 12.44 19.83 -2.08
C ALA A 329 12.70 19.14 -3.44
N HIS A 330 12.17 17.94 -3.66
CA HIS A 330 12.19 17.23 -4.94
C HIS A 330 10.81 17.01 -5.56
N SER A 331 9.80 17.70 -5.01
CA SER A 331 8.46 17.82 -5.59
C SER A 331 8.42 19.00 -6.55
N PHE A 332 7.43 19.02 -7.45
CA PHE A 332 7.34 20.08 -8.45
C PHE A 332 5.90 20.33 -8.94
N THR A 333 5.68 21.54 -9.44
CA THR A 333 4.47 21.99 -10.10
C THR A 333 4.70 22.05 -11.61
N VAL A 334 3.72 21.64 -12.38
CA VAL A 334 3.69 21.69 -13.84
C VAL A 334 2.49 22.51 -14.28
N LEU A 335 2.73 23.52 -15.11
CA LEU A 335 1.69 24.32 -15.75
C LEU A 335 1.42 23.73 -17.14
N ALA A 336 0.23 23.16 -17.30
CA ALA A 336 -0.31 22.65 -18.56
C ALA A 336 -1.35 23.63 -19.09
N ARG A 337 -1.41 23.79 -20.41
CA ARG A 337 -2.33 24.74 -21.08
C ARG A 337 -3.80 24.36 -20.91
N ASP A 338 -4.09 23.08 -20.75
CA ASP A 338 -5.43 22.50 -20.64
C ASP A 338 -5.36 21.05 -20.11
N MET A 339 -6.53 20.44 -19.90
CA MET A 339 -6.63 19.03 -19.48
C MET A 339 -6.08 18.05 -20.52
N VAL A 340 -6.15 18.40 -21.80
CA VAL A 340 -5.65 17.57 -22.92
C VAL A 340 -4.12 17.50 -22.90
N GLU A 341 -3.43 18.47 -22.30
CA GLU A 341 -1.98 18.43 -22.05
C GLU A 341 -1.65 17.87 -20.65
N ALA A 342 -2.48 18.15 -19.63
CA ALA A 342 -2.28 17.68 -18.26
C ALA A 342 -2.34 16.15 -18.13
N ILE A 343 -3.34 15.50 -18.74
CA ILE A 343 -3.52 14.03 -18.64
C ILE A 343 -2.37 13.27 -19.30
N PRO A 344 -1.92 13.59 -20.53
CA PRO A 344 -0.73 12.94 -21.10
C PRO A 344 0.53 13.10 -20.25
N PHE A 345 0.72 14.23 -19.57
CA PHE A 345 1.82 14.38 -18.62
C PHE A 345 1.65 13.44 -17.42
N SER A 346 0.44 13.35 -16.85
CA SER A 346 0.14 12.38 -15.78
C SER A 346 0.38 10.94 -16.22
N ASN A 347 -0.10 10.54 -17.40
CA ASN A 347 0.12 9.21 -17.98
C ASN A 347 1.62 8.93 -18.20
N LEU A 348 2.40 9.94 -18.62
CA LEU A 348 3.85 9.83 -18.75
C LEU A 348 4.51 9.64 -17.39
N TYR A 349 4.09 10.40 -16.37
CA TYR A 349 4.60 10.29 -15.01
C TYR A 349 4.26 8.93 -14.39
N ALA A 350 3.04 8.43 -14.64
CA ALA A 350 2.46 7.19 -14.10
C ALA A 350 2.47 7.20 -12.56
N PRO A 351 1.66 8.03 -11.91
CA PRO A 351 1.65 8.16 -10.46
C PRO A 351 1.11 6.91 -9.74
N GLU A 352 1.44 6.78 -8.46
CA GLU A 352 0.78 5.86 -7.55
C GLU A 352 -0.68 6.29 -7.34
N HIS A 353 -0.88 7.53 -6.87
CA HIS A 353 -2.19 8.15 -6.67
C HIS A 353 -2.41 9.32 -7.63
N LEU A 354 -3.57 9.37 -8.28
CA LEU A 354 -3.99 10.48 -9.15
C LEU A 354 -5.24 11.14 -8.60
N ILE A 355 -5.14 12.41 -8.16
CA ILE A 355 -6.28 13.21 -7.73
C ILE A 355 -6.67 14.16 -8.88
N MET A 356 -7.91 14.05 -9.34
CA MET A 356 -8.51 14.89 -10.37
C MET A 356 -9.43 15.92 -9.70
N ASN A 357 -8.85 16.99 -9.18
CA ASN A 357 -9.59 18.10 -8.57
C ASN A 357 -9.91 19.16 -9.63
N VAL A 358 -10.73 18.76 -10.59
CA VAL A 358 -11.15 19.59 -11.72
C VAL A 358 -12.67 19.53 -11.86
N LYS A 359 -13.25 20.49 -12.56
CA LYS A 359 -14.67 20.44 -12.87
C LYS A 359 -14.97 19.27 -13.80
N ASP A 360 -16.07 18.55 -13.51
CA ASP A 360 -16.56 17.42 -14.31
C ASP A 360 -15.48 16.31 -14.47
N ALA A 361 -14.75 16.01 -13.38
CA ALA A 361 -13.59 15.12 -13.36
C ALA A 361 -13.86 13.73 -13.95
N GLU A 362 -15.08 13.20 -13.77
CA GLU A 362 -15.52 11.89 -14.27
C GLU A 362 -15.48 11.81 -15.81
N ASN A 363 -15.66 12.93 -16.51
CA ASN A 363 -15.60 12.94 -17.98
C ASN A 363 -14.18 12.70 -18.53
N TRP A 364 -13.16 12.75 -17.67
CA TRP A 364 -11.77 12.58 -18.05
C TRP A 364 -11.23 11.17 -17.76
N GLU A 365 -12.02 10.31 -17.11
CA GLU A 365 -11.59 8.98 -16.65
C GLU A 365 -11.04 8.11 -17.79
N GLU A 366 -11.71 8.11 -18.96
CA GLU A 366 -11.33 7.28 -20.10
C GLU A 366 -9.98 7.64 -20.73
N PHE A 367 -9.42 8.81 -20.42
CA PHE A 367 -8.12 9.26 -20.94
C PHE A 367 -6.96 8.88 -20.01
N ILE A 368 -7.25 8.37 -18.81
CA ILE A 368 -6.24 7.97 -17.84
C ILE A 368 -5.74 6.57 -18.22
N GLU A 369 -4.48 6.48 -18.62
CA GLU A 369 -3.84 5.23 -19.04
C GLU A 369 -3.02 4.62 -17.90
N ASN A 370 -2.35 5.45 -17.10
CA ASN A 370 -1.41 4.99 -16.07
C ASN A 370 -1.64 5.73 -14.74
N ALA A 371 -2.25 5.07 -13.77
CA ALA A 371 -2.35 5.48 -12.37
C ALA A 371 -2.60 4.25 -11.50
N GLY A 372 -2.08 4.22 -10.26
CA GLY A 372 -2.36 3.12 -9.34
C GLY A 372 -3.79 3.16 -8.80
N SER A 373 -4.22 4.33 -8.32
CA SER A 373 -5.60 4.61 -7.89
C SER A 373 -5.97 6.06 -8.25
N ILE A 374 -7.25 6.28 -8.57
CA ILE A 374 -7.77 7.56 -9.08
C ILE A 374 -8.83 8.09 -8.12
N PHE A 375 -8.76 9.39 -7.83
CA PHE A 375 -9.67 10.10 -6.94
C PHE A 375 -10.31 11.26 -7.72
N LEU A 376 -11.63 11.24 -7.84
CA LEU A 376 -12.35 12.16 -8.72
C LEU A 376 -13.11 13.22 -7.90
N GLY A 377 -12.86 14.50 -8.21
CA GLY A 377 -13.59 15.63 -7.66
C GLY A 377 -13.08 16.15 -6.30
N PRO A 378 -13.65 17.26 -5.81
CA PRO A 378 -13.12 18.03 -4.68
C PRO A 378 -13.36 17.42 -3.29
N TRP A 379 -14.15 16.34 -3.21
CA TRP A 379 -14.56 15.70 -1.95
C TRP A 379 -13.96 14.30 -1.77
N THR A 380 -12.98 13.96 -2.59
CA THR A 380 -12.39 12.62 -2.66
C THR A 380 -10.90 12.71 -2.35
N PRO A 381 -10.49 13.14 -1.14
CA PRO A 381 -9.07 13.21 -0.80
C PRO A 381 -8.48 11.80 -0.75
N GLU A 382 -7.18 11.69 -0.98
CA GLU A 382 -6.43 10.41 -0.97
C GLU A 382 -6.67 9.62 0.33
N SER A 383 -6.78 10.32 1.45
CA SER A 383 -7.04 9.74 2.77
C SER A 383 -8.29 8.85 2.81
N MET A 384 -9.31 9.11 2.00
CA MET A 384 -10.47 8.20 1.95
C MET A 384 -10.06 6.83 1.41
N GLY A 385 -9.22 6.79 0.37
CA GLY A 385 -8.67 5.55 -0.21
C GLY A 385 -7.65 4.86 0.68
N ASP A 386 -6.81 5.63 1.39
CA ASP A 386 -5.80 5.08 2.30
C ASP A 386 -6.40 4.31 3.46
N PHE A 387 -7.61 4.67 3.88
CA PHE A 387 -8.21 4.15 5.09
C PHE A 387 -9.47 3.32 4.87
N ALA A 388 -10.49 3.82 4.15
CA ALA A 388 -11.85 3.30 4.35
C ALA A 388 -12.81 3.36 3.14
N SER A 389 -12.46 3.90 1.98
CA SER A 389 -13.37 3.93 0.82
C SER A 389 -13.69 2.52 0.31
N GLY A 390 -12.72 1.60 0.46
CA GLY A 390 -12.78 0.21 0.03
C GLY A 390 -11.70 -0.15 -1.01
N THR A 391 -11.15 0.84 -1.71
CA THR A 391 -10.01 0.65 -2.63
C THR A 391 -8.75 0.21 -1.88
N ASN A 392 -7.80 -0.40 -2.58
CA ASN A 392 -6.57 -0.88 -1.98
C ASN A 392 -5.44 0.16 -2.11
N HIS A 393 -4.83 0.56 -0.99
CA HIS A 393 -3.72 1.52 -1.01
C HIS A 393 -2.34 0.90 -1.28
N VAL A 394 -2.24 -0.42 -1.44
CA VAL A 394 -0.96 -1.06 -1.76
C VAL A 394 -0.79 -1.00 -3.27
N LEU A 395 -0.17 0.09 -3.71
CA LEU A 395 -0.11 0.50 -5.10
C LEU A 395 1.33 0.54 -5.63
N PRO A 396 1.50 0.45 -6.97
CA PRO A 396 2.83 0.53 -7.57
C PRO A 396 3.33 1.98 -7.57
N THR A 397 4.59 2.18 -7.19
CA THR A 397 5.25 3.50 -7.21
C THR A 397 6.35 3.54 -8.27
N TYR A 398 7.14 4.61 -8.37
CA TYR A 398 8.27 4.74 -9.30
C TYR A 398 7.92 4.64 -10.79
N GLY A 399 6.65 4.84 -11.13
CA GLY A 399 6.13 4.65 -12.48
C GLY A 399 5.87 3.20 -12.86
N TYR A 400 5.83 2.27 -11.89
CA TYR A 400 5.40 0.90 -12.12
C TYR A 400 3.90 0.78 -12.42
N SER A 401 3.10 1.83 -12.17
CA SER A 401 1.69 1.91 -12.60
C SER A 401 1.49 1.76 -14.11
N ARG A 402 2.56 1.81 -14.91
CA ARG A 402 2.51 1.52 -16.37
C ARG A 402 2.27 0.05 -16.69
N MET A 403 2.56 -0.86 -15.75
CA MET A 403 2.47 -2.30 -15.99
C MET A 403 2.04 -3.14 -14.79
N TYR A 404 1.96 -2.54 -13.60
CA TYR A 404 1.41 -3.18 -12.40
C TYR A 404 0.09 -2.51 -12.04
N SER A 405 -0.82 -3.31 -11.50
CA SER A 405 -2.01 -2.82 -10.81
C SER A 405 -1.77 -2.78 -9.30
N GLY A 406 -2.63 -2.07 -8.58
CA GLY A 406 -2.74 -2.19 -7.13
C GLY A 406 -3.08 -3.62 -6.67
N VAL A 407 -2.86 -3.91 -5.38
CA VAL A 407 -3.28 -5.18 -4.80
C VAL A 407 -4.81 -5.34 -4.95
N SER A 408 -5.22 -6.50 -5.43
CA SER A 408 -6.62 -6.87 -5.65
C SER A 408 -6.86 -8.31 -5.20
N LEU A 409 -8.10 -8.80 -5.31
CA LEU A 409 -8.42 -10.21 -5.04
C LEU A 409 -7.60 -11.15 -5.92
N ASP A 410 -7.42 -10.80 -7.20
CA ASP A 410 -6.70 -11.62 -8.18
C ASP A 410 -5.22 -11.79 -7.84
N CYS A 411 -4.62 -10.86 -7.09
CA CYS A 411 -3.23 -10.99 -6.66
C CYS A 411 -3.01 -12.20 -5.73
N PHE A 412 -4.05 -12.69 -5.07
CA PHE A 412 -4.05 -13.87 -4.18
C PHE A 412 -4.53 -15.15 -4.86
N LEU A 413 -4.80 -15.09 -6.16
CA LEU A 413 -5.35 -16.19 -6.94
C LEU A 413 -4.40 -16.63 -8.05
N GLU A 414 -4.53 -17.89 -8.43
CA GLU A 414 -4.02 -18.48 -9.65
C GLU A 414 -5.19 -18.86 -10.55
N PHE A 415 -5.02 -18.70 -11.86
CA PHE A 415 -6.05 -19.00 -12.84
C PHE A 415 -5.67 -20.20 -13.70
N ILE A 416 -6.20 -21.37 -13.35
CA ILE A 416 -5.92 -22.63 -14.04
C ILE A 416 -6.85 -22.76 -15.26
N THR A 417 -6.29 -22.97 -16.44
CA THR A 417 -7.05 -23.32 -17.64
C THR A 417 -7.39 -24.80 -17.65
N VAL A 418 -8.62 -25.14 -18.02
CA VAL A 418 -9.12 -26.51 -18.10
C VAL A 418 -9.78 -26.72 -19.45
N GLN A 419 -9.28 -27.70 -20.20
CA GLN A 419 -9.82 -28.13 -21.48
C GLN A 419 -10.36 -29.55 -21.39
N SER A 420 -11.49 -29.80 -22.05
CA SER A 420 -12.08 -31.14 -22.18
C SER A 420 -12.71 -31.26 -23.56
N LEU A 421 -12.29 -32.29 -24.29
CA LEU A 421 -12.81 -32.61 -25.60
C LEU A 421 -13.74 -33.82 -25.53
N THR A 422 -14.78 -33.77 -26.34
CA THR A 422 -15.56 -34.97 -26.71
C THR A 422 -14.89 -35.66 -27.91
N GLU A 423 -15.33 -36.87 -28.23
CA GLU A 423 -14.88 -37.56 -29.45
C GLU A 423 -15.17 -36.74 -30.72
N GLU A 424 -16.34 -36.12 -30.82
CA GLU A 424 -16.71 -35.23 -31.92
C GLU A 424 -15.76 -34.02 -32.00
N GLY A 425 -15.51 -33.37 -30.88
CA GLY A 425 -14.58 -32.23 -30.80
C GLY A 425 -13.16 -32.60 -31.22
N LEU A 426 -12.68 -33.80 -30.85
CA LEU A 426 -11.38 -34.30 -31.27
C LEU A 426 -11.32 -34.60 -32.77
N LYS A 427 -12.37 -35.19 -33.36
CA LYS A 427 -12.44 -35.42 -34.82
C LYS A 427 -12.42 -34.11 -35.60
N LEU A 428 -13.05 -33.06 -35.07
CA LEU A 428 -13.07 -31.74 -35.69
C LEU A 428 -11.73 -30.99 -35.53
N LEU A 429 -11.16 -30.93 -34.32
CA LEU A 429 -9.96 -30.14 -34.05
C LEU A 429 -8.65 -30.88 -34.42
N GLY A 430 -8.63 -32.21 -34.26
CA GLY A 430 -7.45 -33.05 -34.39
C GLY A 430 -6.69 -32.88 -35.71
N PRO A 431 -7.34 -32.92 -36.89
CA PRO A 431 -6.66 -32.76 -38.17
C PRO A 431 -5.91 -31.42 -38.29
N HIS A 432 -6.45 -30.34 -37.73
CA HIS A 432 -5.78 -29.03 -37.71
C HIS A 432 -4.53 -29.05 -36.81
N VAL A 433 -4.60 -29.71 -35.65
CA VAL A 433 -3.45 -29.86 -34.73
C VAL A 433 -2.35 -30.70 -35.38
N VAL A 434 -2.70 -31.79 -36.07
CA VAL A 434 -1.74 -32.60 -36.84
C VAL A 434 -1.04 -31.73 -37.87
N LYS A 435 -1.78 -30.93 -38.64
CA LYS A 435 -1.17 -30.09 -39.68
C LYS A 435 -0.24 -29.02 -39.10
N MET A 436 -0.58 -28.43 -37.95
CA MET A 436 0.31 -27.51 -37.25
C MET A 436 1.56 -28.20 -36.69
N ALA A 437 1.46 -29.47 -36.26
CA ALA A 437 2.60 -30.25 -35.81
C ALA A 437 3.56 -30.58 -36.97
N GLU A 438 3.04 -30.95 -38.14
CA GLU A 438 3.81 -31.17 -39.39
C GLU A 438 4.51 -29.93 -39.95
N VAL A 439 4.24 -28.73 -39.43
CA VAL A 439 4.99 -27.51 -39.80
C VAL A 439 6.19 -27.31 -38.89
N LYS A 440 6.14 -27.87 -37.67
CA LYS A 440 7.20 -27.70 -36.67
C LYS A 440 8.37 -28.65 -36.89
N ASP A 441 8.13 -29.79 -37.54
CA ASP A 441 9.06 -30.85 -37.95
C ASP A 441 8.66 -31.35 -39.35
#